data_AF-A0A8B3LHS0-F1
#
_entry.id   AF-A0A8B3LHS0-F1
#
_cell.length_a   1.000
_cell.length_b   1.000
_cell.length_c   1.000
_cell.angle_alpha   90.00
_cell.angle_beta   90.00
_cell.angle_gamma   90.00
#
_symmetry.space_group_name_H-M   'P 1'
#
loop_
_entity.id
_entity.type
_entity.pdbx_description
1 polymer ?
#
loop_
_entity_poly.entity_id
_entity_poly.type
_entity_poly.pdbx_seq_one_letter_code
_entity_poly.pdbx_strand_id
1 'polypeptide(L)'
;AILAARMQKIPVLLDGLAATAAAAVLHGVNPTALEHCLLASLSPEPAHARAAQRLGLRPLLDLDISHGEGAGAALAAGLVKAAALTSSGMAAAVRG
;
A
#
# COMPACT_ATOMS: atom_id res chain seq x y z
N ALA A 1 -12.64 -0.81 -5.23
CA ALA A 1 -11.80 0.30 -4.72
C ALA A 1 -10.62 0.61 -5.65
N ILE A 2 -9.67 -0.34 -5.84
CA ILE A 2 -8.41 -0.10 -6.60
C ILE A 2 -8.63 0.56 -7.97
N LEU A 3 -9.49 -0.03 -8.81
CA LEU A 3 -9.75 0.49 -10.17
C LEU A 3 -10.36 1.90 -10.15
N ALA A 4 -11.38 2.11 -9.31
CA ALA A 4 -12.03 3.42 -9.17
C ALA A 4 -11.04 4.49 -8.69
N ALA A 5 -10.18 4.17 -7.73
CA ALA A 5 -9.12 5.06 -7.27
C ALA A 5 -8.12 5.39 -8.38
N ARG A 6 -7.75 4.42 -9.24
CA ARG A 6 -6.90 4.66 -10.40
C ARG A 6 -7.49 5.70 -11.35
N MET A 7 -8.79 5.56 -11.66
CA MET A 7 -9.51 6.51 -12.52
C MET A 7 -9.53 7.92 -11.95
N GLN A 8 -9.51 8.05 -10.62
CA GLN A 8 -9.49 9.33 -9.91
C GLN A 8 -8.07 9.82 -9.57
N LYS A 9 -7.02 9.09 -9.99
CA LYS A 9 -5.61 9.38 -9.66
C LYS A 9 -5.33 9.43 -8.15
N ILE A 10 -6.03 8.59 -7.38
CA ILE A 10 -5.90 8.48 -5.93
C ILE A 10 -5.01 7.27 -5.61
N PRO A 11 -3.88 7.42 -4.88
CA PRO A 11 -3.06 6.29 -4.48
C PRO A 11 -3.81 5.38 -3.48
N VAL A 12 -3.50 4.07 -3.51
CA VAL A 12 -4.15 3.06 -2.66
C VAL A 12 -3.12 2.35 -1.80
N LEU A 13 -3.40 2.22 -0.51
CA LEU A 13 -2.66 1.36 0.41
C LEU A 13 -3.37 0.00 0.51
N LEU A 14 -2.69 -1.05 0.06
CA LEU A 14 -3.17 -2.43 0.15
C LEU A 14 -2.85 -2.99 1.53
N ASP A 15 -3.80 -3.66 2.15
CA ASP A 15 -3.65 -4.30 3.45
C ASP A 15 -4.33 -5.66 3.48
N GLY A 16 -3.63 -6.66 4.00
CA GLY A 16 -4.06 -8.05 4.07
C GLY A 16 -4.04 -8.81 2.74
N LEU A 17 -4.12 -10.14 2.85
CA LEU A 17 -4.07 -11.05 1.71
C LEU A 17 -5.25 -10.85 0.75
N ALA A 18 -6.46 -10.60 1.25
CA ALA A 18 -7.65 -10.45 0.42
C ALA A 18 -7.54 -9.24 -0.53
N ALA A 19 -7.07 -8.09 -0.04
CA ALA A 19 -6.84 -6.91 -0.88
C ALA A 19 -5.74 -7.18 -1.91
N THR A 20 -4.65 -7.84 -1.50
CA THR A 20 -3.55 -8.22 -2.40
C THR A 20 -3.99 -9.24 -3.46
N ALA A 21 -4.89 -10.17 -3.15
CA ALA A 21 -5.48 -11.09 -4.12
C ALA A 21 -6.35 -10.35 -5.15
N ALA A 22 -7.17 -9.39 -4.71
CA ALA A 22 -7.94 -8.53 -5.62
C ALA A 22 -7.01 -7.68 -6.52
N ALA A 23 -5.90 -7.19 -5.96
CA ALA A 23 -4.87 -6.50 -6.73
C ALA A 23 -4.24 -7.43 -7.79
N ALA A 24 -4.00 -8.70 -7.46
CA ALA A 24 -3.45 -9.67 -8.40
C ALA A 24 -4.35 -9.91 -9.62
N VAL A 25 -5.67 -9.96 -9.41
CA VAL A 25 -6.64 -10.07 -10.52
C VAL A 25 -6.51 -8.87 -11.46
N LEU A 26 -6.45 -7.65 -10.92
CA LEU A 26 -6.29 -6.43 -11.73
C LEU A 26 -4.95 -6.39 -12.47
N HIS A 27 -3.86 -6.83 -11.82
CA HIS A 27 -2.55 -6.92 -12.45
C HIS A 27 -2.53 -7.92 -13.62
N GLY A 28 -3.26 -9.05 -13.48
CA GLY A 28 -3.45 -10.00 -14.56
C GLY A 28 -4.20 -9.44 -15.77
N VAL A 29 -5.11 -8.48 -15.56
CA VAL A 29 -5.82 -7.78 -16.64
C VAL A 29 -4.94 -6.70 -17.28
N ASN A 30 -4.21 -5.93 -16.47
CA ASN A 30 -3.28 -4.91 -16.93
C ASN A 30 -2.11 -4.79 -15.94
N PRO A 31 -0.87 -5.09 -16.35
CA PRO A 31 0.29 -5.04 -15.45
C PRO A 31 0.53 -3.68 -14.78
N THR A 32 0.15 -2.59 -15.45
CA THR A 32 0.27 -1.21 -14.94
C THR A 32 -0.84 -0.83 -13.96
N ALA A 33 -1.85 -1.70 -13.76
CA ALA A 33 -3.03 -1.41 -12.95
C ALA A 33 -2.74 -1.11 -11.47
N LEU A 34 -1.55 -1.46 -10.99
CA LEU A 34 -1.15 -1.30 -9.60
C LEU A 34 -0.08 -0.22 -9.40
N GLU A 35 0.30 0.56 -10.42
CA GLU A 35 1.32 1.61 -10.29
C GLU A 35 0.95 2.71 -9.28
N HIS A 36 -0.35 2.86 -8.97
CA HIS A 36 -0.86 3.77 -7.95
C HIS A 36 -1.04 3.08 -6.58
N CYS A 37 -0.64 1.82 -6.44
CA CYS A 37 -0.79 1.04 -5.21
C CYS A 37 0.53 0.89 -4.47
N LEU A 38 0.47 0.92 -3.15
CA LEU A 38 1.56 0.57 -2.25
C LEU A 38 1.06 -0.52 -1.29
N LEU A 39 1.94 -1.45 -0.90
CA LEU A 39 1.62 -2.46 0.09
C LEU A 39 1.94 -1.93 1.49
N ALA A 40 0.97 -1.93 2.39
CA ALA A 40 1.15 -1.39 3.73
C ALA A 40 2.05 -2.28 4.59
N SER A 41 1.66 -3.53 4.79
CA SER A 41 2.40 -4.55 5.54
C SER A 41 2.10 -5.94 5.00
N LEU A 42 2.92 -6.91 5.38
CA LEU A 42 2.63 -8.33 5.15
C LEU A 42 1.84 -8.89 6.34
N SER A 43 0.89 -9.78 6.03
CA SER A 43 0.26 -10.62 7.04
C SER A 43 1.15 -11.84 7.29
N PRO A 44 0.98 -12.57 8.43
CA PRO A 44 1.74 -13.77 8.72
C PRO A 44 1.46 -14.94 7.76
N GLU A 45 0.45 -14.82 6.89
CA GLU A 45 0.11 -15.83 5.92
C GLU A 45 1.18 -15.92 4.81
N PRO A 46 1.82 -17.10 4.58
CA PRO A 46 2.84 -17.25 3.56
C PRO A 46 2.36 -16.92 2.14
N ALA A 47 1.06 -17.09 1.89
CA ALA A 47 0.43 -16.73 0.63
C ALA A 47 0.52 -15.22 0.33
N HIS A 48 0.51 -14.37 1.36
CA HIS A 48 0.56 -12.92 1.19
C HIS A 48 1.94 -12.48 0.70
N ALA A 49 3.02 -12.97 1.33
CA ALA A 49 4.38 -12.69 0.88
C ALA A 49 4.62 -13.16 -0.57
N ARG A 50 4.13 -14.36 -0.93
CA ARG A 50 4.23 -14.89 -2.31
C ARG A 50 3.46 -14.04 -3.30
N ALA A 51 2.26 -13.59 -2.95
CA ALA A 51 1.46 -12.72 -3.80
C ALA A 51 2.15 -11.36 -3.99
N ALA A 52 2.64 -10.73 -2.92
CA ALA A 52 3.38 -9.47 -2.99
C ALA A 52 4.61 -9.59 -3.90
N GLN A 53 5.39 -10.66 -3.75
CA GLN A 53 6.56 -10.92 -4.59
C GLN A 53 6.20 -11.05 -6.07
N ARG A 54 5.13 -11.79 -6.40
CA ARG A 54 4.64 -11.93 -7.78
C ARG A 54 4.17 -10.62 -8.40
N LEU A 55 3.62 -9.73 -7.58
CA LEU A 55 3.15 -8.40 -8.00
C LEU A 55 4.26 -7.35 -7.99
N GLY A 56 5.49 -7.71 -7.59
CA GLY A 56 6.60 -6.76 -7.43
C GLY A 56 6.38 -5.74 -6.32
N LEU A 57 5.45 -6.01 -5.39
CA LEU A 57 5.12 -5.13 -4.29
C LEU A 57 6.06 -5.37 -3.11
N ARG A 58 6.53 -4.27 -2.51
CA ARG A 58 7.32 -4.28 -1.27
C ARG A 58 6.49 -3.63 -0.16
N PRO A 59 6.39 -4.24 1.03
CA PRO A 59 5.67 -3.64 2.14
C PRO A 59 6.40 -2.37 2.63
N LEU A 60 5.63 -1.36 3.02
CA LEU A 60 6.14 -0.13 3.64
C LEU A 60 6.55 -0.35 5.10
N LEU A 61 5.84 -1.24 5.79
CA LEU A 61 5.98 -1.50 7.22
C LEU A 61 6.17 -3.01 7.45
N ASP A 62 7.07 -3.32 8.39
CA ASP A 62 7.26 -4.68 8.93
C ASP A 62 7.05 -4.62 10.45
N LEU A 63 5.79 -4.79 10.87
CA LEU A 63 5.33 -4.58 12.25
C LEU A 63 4.53 -5.78 12.79
N ASP A 64 4.57 -6.93 12.11
CA ASP A 64 3.82 -8.15 12.46
C ASP A 64 2.31 -7.91 12.68
N ILE A 65 1.70 -7.07 11.84
CA ILE A 65 0.27 -6.77 11.89
C ILE A 65 -0.50 -7.96 11.32
N SER A 66 -1.20 -8.68 12.18
CA SER A 66 -1.83 -9.97 11.86
C SER A 66 -3.30 -9.88 11.42
N HIS A 67 -3.97 -8.74 11.61
CA HIS A 67 -5.39 -8.58 11.29
C HIS A 67 -5.55 -7.64 10.08
N GLY A 68 -6.01 -8.19 8.95
CA GLY A 68 -6.17 -7.50 7.66
C GLY A 68 -7.36 -6.55 7.56
N GLU A 69 -7.71 -5.87 8.65
CA GLU A 69 -8.90 -5.01 8.76
C GLU A 69 -8.62 -3.54 8.39
N GLY A 70 -7.49 -3.26 7.74
CA GLY A 70 -7.07 -1.92 7.37
C GLY A 70 -6.12 -1.24 8.37
N ALA A 71 -5.74 -1.93 9.45
CA ALA A 71 -4.81 -1.41 10.45
C ALA A 71 -3.42 -1.10 9.87
N GLY A 72 -2.91 -1.98 9.02
CA GLY A 72 -1.65 -1.76 8.29
C GLY A 72 -1.76 -0.55 7.39
N ALA A 73 -2.85 -0.47 6.60
CA ALA A 73 -3.11 0.68 5.72
C ALA A 73 -3.24 2.00 6.51
N ALA A 74 -3.89 2.01 7.66
CA ALA A 74 -4.06 3.21 8.50
C ALA A 74 -2.71 3.73 9.02
N LEU A 75 -1.83 2.85 9.50
CA LEU A 75 -0.48 3.22 9.94
C LEU A 75 0.37 3.70 8.76
N ALA A 76 0.33 2.98 7.64
CA ALA A 76 1.07 3.35 6.43
C ALA A 76 0.59 4.70 5.87
N ALA A 77 -0.69 5.06 6.03
CA ALA A 77 -1.20 6.37 5.61
C ALA A 77 -0.52 7.53 6.37
N GLY A 78 -0.23 7.33 7.66
CA GLY A 78 0.56 8.29 8.46
C GLY A 78 1.98 8.46 7.90
N LEU A 79 2.64 7.35 7.55
CA LEU A 79 3.97 7.37 6.93
C LEU A 79 3.95 8.08 5.57
N VAL A 80 2.99 7.75 4.69
CA VAL A 80 2.84 8.40 3.37
C VAL A 80 2.58 9.90 3.52
N LYS A 81 1.73 10.30 4.47
CA LYS A 81 1.47 11.71 4.78
C LYS A 81 2.75 12.41 5.24
N ALA A 82 3.51 11.81 6.14
CA ALA A 82 4.78 12.36 6.60
C ALA A 82 5.78 12.52 5.45
N ALA A 83 5.93 11.50 4.61
CA ALA A 83 6.79 11.56 3.43
C ALA A 83 6.38 12.67 2.45
N ALA A 84 5.07 12.84 2.22
CA ALA A 84 4.55 13.92 1.38
C ALA A 84 4.86 15.32 1.96
N LEU A 85 4.69 15.50 3.28
CA LEU A 85 5.03 16.76 3.97
C LEU A 85 6.54 17.05 3.94
N THR A 86 7.38 16.03 4.05
CA THR A 86 8.83 16.18 3.93
C THR A 86 9.22 16.53 2.50
N SER A 87 8.65 15.83 1.52
CA SER A 87 8.94 16.05 0.09
C SER A 87 8.45 17.40 -0.43
N SER A 88 7.39 17.97 0.16
CA SER A 88 6.87 19.29 -0.23
C SER A 88 7.63 20.46 0.40
N GLY A 89 8.63 20.20 1.26
CA GLY A 89 9.34 21.22 2.01
C GLY A 89 8.59 21.76 3.23
N MET A 90 7.35 21.31 3.47
CA MET A 90 6.56 21.72 4.64
C MET A 90 7.15 21.21 5.97
N ALA A 91 7.93 20.12 5.95
CA ALA A 91 8.66 19.67 7.15
C ALA A 91 9.79 20.63 7.57
N ALA A 92 10.34 21.44 6.66
CA ALA A 92 11.40 22.40 6.98
C ALA A 92 10.87 23.65 7.72
N ALA A 93 9.55 23.87 7.75
CA ALA A 93 8.88 24.96 8.46
C ALA A 93 8.66 24.65 9.95
N VAL A 94 9.01 23.45 10.43
CA VAL A 94 9.07 23.09 11.86
C VAL A 94 10.49 23.27 12.39
N ARG A 95 11.13 24.38 12.02
CA ARG A 95 12.24 24.95 12.80
C ARG A 95 11.63 26.08 13.62
N GLY A 96 11.61 25.89 14.94
CA GLY A 96 11.32 26.97 15.89
C GLY A 96 12.36 28.08 15.79
#